data_AF-K1R4M0-F1
#
_entry.id   AF-K1R4M0-F1
#
_cell.length_a   1.000
_cell.length_b   1.000
_cell.length_c   1.000
_cell.angle_alpha   90.00
_cell.angle_beta   90.00
_cell.angle_gamma   90.00
#
_symmetry.space_group_name_H-M   'P 1'
#
loop_
_entity.id
_entity.type
_entity.pdbx_description
1 polymer ?
#
loop_
_entity_poly.entity_id
_entity_poly.type
_entity_poly.pdbx_seq_one_letter_code
_entity_poly.pdbx_strand_id
1 'polypeptide(L)' 'MTGHAADRFGFEKKGVIAAGMDADLLLFSPENVREHGTYARPNLPATGFDEVFVLGERVIENGVYRGGSSGEMLGARMGY' A
#
# COMPACT_ATOMS: atom_id res chain seq x y z
N MET A 1 1.33 0.88 -9.31
CA MET A 1 -0.12 0.75 -9.57
C MET A 1 -0.85 1.61 -8.54
N THR A 2 -1.38 2.78 -8.91
CA THR A 2 -1.96 3.73 -7.92
C THR A 2 -3.14 4.52 -8.53
N GLY A 3 -2.87 5.66 -9.17
CA GLY A 3 -3.88 6.64 -9.60
C GLY A 3 -4.99 6.07 -10.48
N HIS A 4 -4.64 5.31 -11.54
CA HIS A 4 -5.65 4.72 -12.43
C HIS A 4 -6.65 3.80 -11.71
N ALA A 5 -6.21 3.07 -10.69
CA ALA A 5 -7.12 2.25 -9.88
C ALA A 5 -8.03 3.12 -9.01
N ALA A 6 -7.46 4.14 -8.35
CA ALA A 6 -8.24 5.09 -7.55
C ALA A 6 -9.34 5.78 -8.40
N ASP A 7 -9.00 6.23 -9.61
CA ASP A 7 -9.95 6.84 -10.54
C ASP A 7 -11.06 5.87 -10.95
N ARG A 8 -10.70 4.62 -11.27
CA ARG A 8 -11.64 3.59 -11.71
C ARG A 8 -12.67 3.22 -10.64
N PHE A 9 -12.30 3.31 -9.37
CA PHE A 9 -13.13 2.98 -8.21
C PHE A 9 -13.67 4.20 -7.45
N GLY A 10 -13.34 5.43 -7.88
CA GLY A 10 -13.81 6.67 -7.25
C GLY A 10 -13.18 6.99 -5.90
N PHE A 11 -11.97 6.51 -5.61
CA PHE A 11 -11.30 6.78 -4.32
C PHE A 11 -10.64 8.16 -4.32
N GLU A 12 -11.45 9.19 -4.02
CA GLU A 12 -11.09 10.60 -4.14
C GLU A 12 -9.82 11.02 -3.39
N LYS A 13 -9.46 10.36 -2.29
CA LYS A 13 -8.29 10.69 -1.47
C LYS A 13 -7.10 9.74 -1.65
N LYS A 14 -7.14 8.82 -2.61
CA LYS A 14 -6.14 7.76 -2.77
C LYS A 14 -5.42 7.80 -4.11
N GLY A 15 -4.29 7.10 -4.18
CA GLY A 15 -3.59 6.81 -5.44
C GLY A 15 -2.74 7.95 -6.02
N VAL A 16 -2.74 9.14 -5.39
CA VAL A 16 -1.94 10.31 -5.80
C VAL A 16 -1.22 10.89 -4.60
N ILE A 17 0.05 11.25 -4.78
CA ILE A 17 0.84 11.95 -3.75
C ILE A 17 0.62 13.46 -3.92
N ALA A 18 -0.22 14.03 -3.06
CA ALA A 18 -0.49 15.46 -3.01
C ALA A 18 -0.94 15.86 -1.60
N ALA A 19 -0.85 17.15 -1.27
CA ALA A 19 -1.38 17.67 -0.01
C ALA A 19 -2.90 17.44 0.09
N GLY A 20 -3.38 16.99 1.25
CA GLY A 20 -4.80 16.69 1.50
C GLY A 20 -5.24 15.27 1.13
N MET A 21 -4.36 14.46 0.53
CA MET A 21 -4.59 13.04 0.24
C MET A 21 -4.27 12.15 1.44
N ASP A 22 -4.82 10.94 1.44
CA ASP A 22 -4.47 9.92 2.42
C ASP A 22 -3.00 9.52 2.25
N ALA A 23 -2.26 9.43 3.35
CA ALA A 23 -0.84 9.07 3.34
C ALA A 23 -0.63 7.55 3.22
N ASP A 24 -1.19 6.97 2.15
CA ASP A 24 -0.97 5.60 1.70
C ASP A 24 0.29 5.58 0.82
N LEU A 25 1.45 5.37 1.46
CA LEU A 25 2.77 5.55 0.85
C LEU A 25 3.59 4.26 0.90
N LEU A 26 4.40 4.06 -0.13
CA LEU A 26 5.36 2.97 -0.21
C LEU A 26 6.73 3.55 -0.60
N LEU A 27 7.72 3.36 0.26
CA LEU A 27 9.12 3.66 -0.01
C LEU A 27 9.85 2.36 -0.38
N PHE A 28 10.52 2.38 -1.53
CA PHE A 28 11.26 1.24 -2.03
C PHE A 28 12.33 1.70 -3.03
N SER A 29 13.40 0.92 -3.12
CA SER A 29 14.37 1.04 -4.20
C SER A 29 14.01 0.07 -5.32
N PRO A 30 13.73 0.52 -6.55
CA PRO A 30 13.26 -0.34 -7.64
C PRO A 30 14.17 -1.54 -7.92
N GLU A 31 15.48 -1.38 -7.77
CA GLU A 31 16.50 -2.42 -7.94
C GLU A 31 16.44 -3.55 -6.90
N ASN A 32 15.77 -3.30 -5.77
CA ASN A 32 15.67 -4.26 -4.66
C ASN A 32 14.40 -5.10 -4.71
N VAL A 33 13.41 -4.71 -5.53
CA VAL A 33 12.13 -5.40 -5.65
C VAL A 33 12.31 -6.78 -6.26
N ARG A 34 11.88 -7.82 -5.55
CA ARG A 34 11.96 -9.22 -5.99
C ARG A 34 10.68 -9.98 -5.62
N GLU A 35 10.10 -10.63 -6.63
CA GLU A 35 9.04 -11.61 -6.47
C GLU A 35 9.65 -12.99 -6.17
N HIS A 36 9.15 -13.67 -5.16
CA HIS A 36 9.65 -14.99 -4.73
C HIS A 36 8.63 -16.10 -4.94
N GLY A 37 7.36 -15.76 -5.11
CA GLY A 37 6.27 -16.68 -5.39
C GLY A 37 6.50 -17.42 -6.70
N THR A 38 6.39 -18.74 -6.64
CA THR A 38 6.40 -19.61 -7.82
C THR A 38 5.12 -20.43 -7.87
N TYR A 39 4.85 -21.10 -8.98
CA TYR A 39 3.70 -22.00 -9.08
C TYR A 39 3.69 -23.08 -7.97
N ALA A 40 4.87 -23.62 -7.64
CA ALA A 40 5.01 -24.62 -6.58
C ALA A 40 4.96 -24.02 -5.16
N ARG A 41 5.31 -22.74 -5.00
CA ARG A 41 5.32 -22.03 -3.71
C ARG A 41 4.71 -20.63 -3.88
N PRO A 42 3.39 -20.52 -3.98
CA PRO A 42 2.73 -19.25 -4.32
C PRO A 42 2.68 -18.26 -3.15
N ASN A 43 2.84 -18.73 -1.91
CA ASN A 43 2.64 -17.93 -0.69
C ASN A 43 3.94 -17.34 -0.12
N LEU A 44 4.97 -17.16 -0.94
CA LEU A 44 6.21 -16.53 -0.50
C LEU A 44 6.09 -15.01 -0.59
N PRO A 45 6.44 -14.26 0.47
CA PRO A 45 6.36 -12.81 0.44
C PRO A 45 7.42 -12.25 -0.52
N ALA A 46 7.04 -11.24 -1.30
CA ALA A 46 7.97 -10.43 -2.06
C ALA A 46 8.87 -9.60 -1.12
N THR A 47 10.04 -9.17 -1.61
CA THR A 47 11.01 -8.35 -0.86
C THR A 47 11.36 -7.06 -1.59
N GLY A 48 11.95 -6.11 -0.87
CA GLY A 48 12.39 -4.82 -1.43
C GLY A 48 11.42 -3.67 -1.18
N PHE A 49 10.46 -3.84 -0.27
CA PHE A 49 9.53 -2.81 0.18
C PHE A 49 9.96 -2.35 1.57
N ASP A 50 10.62 -1.20 1.65
CA ASP A 50 11.38 -0.79 2.84
C ASP A 50 10.44 -0.22 3.91
N GLU A 51 9.59 0.73 3.54
CA GLU A 51 8.62 1.36 4.44
C GLU A 51 7.24 1.41 3.78
N VAL A 52 6.19 1.08 4.54
CA VAL A 52 4.79 1.21 4.11
C VAL A 52 4.01 1.99 5.14
N PHE A 53 3.24 2.95 4.65
CA PHE A 53 2.34 3.77 5.43
C PHE A 53 0.91 3.56 4.96
N VAL A 54 -0.02 3.43 5.90
CA VAL A 54 -1.46 3.37 5.65
C VAL A 54 -2.10 4.46 6.47
N LEU A 55 -2.77 5.41 5.82
CA LEU A 55 -3.30 6.62 6.45
C LEU A 55 -2.25 7.39 7.30
N GLY A 56 -0.98 7.32 6.89
CA GLY A 56 0.15 7.96 7.60
C GLY A 56 0.76 7.14 8.73
N GLU A 57 0.12 6.04 9.13
CA GLU A 57 0.67 5.12 10.12
C GLU A 57 1.62 4.12 9.48
N ARG A 58 2.82 3.98 10.04
CA ARG A 58 3.83 3.08 9.50
C ARG A 58 3.55 1.63 9.87
N VAL A 59 3.21 0.81 8.87
CA VAL A 59 2.86 -0.61 9.02
C VAL A 59 3.98 -1.57 8.65
N ILE A 60 4.90 -1.16 7.77
CA ILE A 60 6.17 -1.87 7.51
C ILE A 60 7.31 -0.91 7.82
N GLU A 61 8.29 -1.38 8.59
CA GLU A 61 9.55 -0.68 8.86
C GLU A 61 10.71 -1.61 8.54
N ASN A 62 11.68 -1.11 7.77
CA ASN A 62 12.87 -1.85 7.33
C ASN A 62 12.53 -3.24 6.74
N GLY A 63 11.45 -3.31 5.94
CA GLY A 63 10.96 -4.56 5.34
C GLY A 63 10.28 -5.53 6.30
N VAL A 64 10.07 -5.15 7.56
CA VAL A 64 9.40 -5.96 8.58
C VAL A 64 7.99 -5.41 8.86
N TYR A 65 6.98 -6.27 8.73
CA TYR A 65 5.62 -5.94 9.11
C TYR A 65 5.49 -5.76 10.63
N ARG A 66 5.01 -4.60 11.07
CA ARG A 66 4.91 -4.25 12.50
C ARG A 66 3.61 -4.72 13.18
N GLY A 67 2.68 -5.31 12.43
CA GLY A 67 1.35 -5.67 12.94
C GLY A 67 0.39 -4.48 13.04
N GLY A 68 -0.81 -4.72 13.54
CA GLY A 68 -1.87 -3.71 13.68
C GLY A 68 -2.86 -3.68 12.51
N SER A 69 -3.79 -2.72 12.56
CA SER A 69 -4.81 -2.49 11.54
C SER A 69 -5.06 -0.99 11.38
N SER A 70 -4.23 -0.33 10.57
CA SER A 70 -4.36 1.12 10.30
C SER A 70 -5.34 1.43 9.15
N GLY A 71 -5.89 0.40 8.51
CA GLY A 71 -6.83 0.54 7.40
C GLY A 71 -8.25 0.88 7.85
N GLU A 72 -9.06 1.31 6.90
CA GLU A 72 -10.46 1.66 7.08
C GLU A 72 -11.32 1.11 5.92
N MET A 73 -12.64 1.04 6.12
CA MET A 73 -13.58 0.68 5.06
C MET A 73 -13.85 1.89 4.14
N LEU A 74 -13.43 1.80 2.88
CA LEU A 74 -13.59 2.90 1.92
C LEU A 74 -15.05 3.18 1.55
N GLY A 75 -15.89 2.14 1.50
CA GLY A 75 -17.33 2.31 1.26
C GLY A 75 -18.05 3.11 2.36
N ALA A 76 -17.52 3.14 3.59
CA ALA A 76 -18.10 3.98 4.65
C ALA A 76 -17.85 5.48 4.43
N ARG A 77 -16.80 5.86 3.67
CA ARG A 77 -16.49 7.27 3.36
C ARG A 77 -17.33 7.82 2.23
N MET A 78 -17.90 6.93 1.40
CA MET A 78 -18.62 7.31 0.19
C MET A 78 -20.07 7.74 0.43
N GLY A 79 -20.59 7.70 1.66
CA GLY A 79 -21.92 8.19 2.01
C GLY A 79 -23.03 7.61 1.12
N TYR A 80 -23.61 6.48 1.53
CA TYR A 80 -24.83 5.96 0.89
C TYR A 80 -26.04 6.84 1.20
#